data_AF-A0A3M1CVL1-F1
#
_entry.id   AF-A0A3M1CVL1-F1
#
_cell.length_a   1.000
_cell.length_b   1.000
_cell.length_c   1.000
_cell.angle_alpha   90.00
_cell.angle_beta   90.00
_cell.angle_gamma   90.00
#
_symmetry.space_group_name_H-M   'P 1'
#
loop_
_entity.id
_entity.type
_entity.pdbx_description
1 polymer ?
#
loop_
_entity_poly.entity_id
_entity_poly.type
_entity_poly.pdbx_seq_one_letter_code
_entity_poly.pdbx_strand_id
1 'polypeptide(L)'
;KLAFLGDGNNVAHSLLYGCAKVGIHLSLAVPEGYEPKAEVLEQARKDAEATGAKLEVTRDIETALEGADAVYTDVWASMGQESEKEARARVMKPYQLNSRALAMAKKDAIVLHCLPAHRGEEITDEVIDGPQSVVFDQAENRLHAQMGFLLMAL
;
A
#
# COMPACT_ATOMS: atom_id res chain seq x y z
N LYS A 1 -12.07 -2.02 -2.70
CA LYS A 1 -11.31 -1.27 -1.68
C LYS A 1 -9.88 -1.77 -1.68
N LEU A 2 -8.90 -0.86 -1.70
CA LEU A 2 -7.49 -1.15 -1.51
C LEU A 2 -7.13 -0.84 -0.05
N ALA A 3 -6.40 -1.74 0.61
CA ALA A 3 -5.79 -1.49 1.91
C ALA A 3 -4.27 -1.40 1.74
N PHE A 4 -3.63 -0.45 2.41
CA PHE A 4 -2.18 -0.35 2.51
C PHE A 4 -1.76 -0.44 3.97
N LEU A 5 -0.73 -1.24 4.25
CA LEU A 5 -0.16 -1.40 5.59
C LEU A 5 1.29 -0.91 5.57
N GLY A 6 1.71 -0.10 6.55
CA GLY A 6 3.12 0.25 6.74
C GLY A 6 3.40 1.74 6.74
N ASP A 7 4.37 2.18 5.94
CA ASP A 7 4.87 3.55 5.95
C ASP A 7 4.07 4.49 5.03
N GLY A 8 3.72 5.69 5.50
CA GLY A 8 3.11 6.76 4.70
C GLY A 8 4.07 7.41 3.70
N ASN A 9 4.83 6.59 2.96
CA ASN A 9 5.89 6.99 2.06
C ASN A 9 5.39 7.44 0.68
N ASN A 10 6.31 7.53 -0.28
CA ASN A 10 6.02 7.88 -1.67
C ASN A 10 5.05 6.91 -2.38
N VAL A 11 5.07 5.62 -2.04
CA VAL A 11 4.12 4.63 -2.58
C VAL A 11 2.73 4.89 -2.01
N ALA A 12 2.60 5.09 -0.69
CA ALA A 12 1.32 5.46 -0.07
C ALA A 12 0.76 6.78 -0.65
N HIS A 13 1.61 7.79 -0.88
CA HIS A 13 1.23 9.03 -1.54
C HIS A 13 0.72 8.81 -2.97
N SER A 14 1.42 7.99 -3.75
CA SER A 14 1.03 7.70 -5.14
C SER A 14 -0.26 6.91 -5.20
N LEU A 15 -0.49 6.00 -4.26
CA LEU A 15 -1.74 5.25 -4.13
C LEU A 15 -2.90 6.17 -3.74
N LEU A 16 -2.71 7.15 -2.85
CA LEU A 16 -3.72 8.17 -2.53
C LEU A 16 -4.18 8.90 -3.79
N TYR A 17 -3.24 9.42 -4.58
CA TYR A 17 -3.58 10.10 -5.83
C TYR A 17 -4.22 9.18 -6.87
N GLY A 18 -3.66 8.00 -7.08
CA GLY A 18 -4.17 7.04 -8.05
C GLY A 18 -5.60 6.61 -7.72
N CYS A 19 -5.84 6.19 -6.48
CA CYS A 19 -7.15 5.74 -6.02
C CYS A 19 -8.19 6.87 -6.09
N ALA A 20 -7.83 8.09 -5.68
CA ALA A 20 -8.70 9.26 -5.78
C ALA A 20 -9.16 9.51 -7.22
N LYS A 21 -8.23 9.46 -8.18
CA LYS A 21 -8.51 9.75 -9.60
C LYS A 21 -9.34 8.69 -10.30
N VAL A 22 -9.32 7.44 -9.83
CA VAL A 22 -10.02 6.31 -10.48
C VAL A 22 -11.22 5.78 -9.68
N GLY A 23 -11.59 6.42 -8.57
CA GLY A 23 -12.76 6.03 -7.78
C GLY A 23 -12.56 4.83 -6.85
N ILE A 24 -11.31 4.42 -6.61
CA ILE A 24 -11.01 3.31 -5.70
C ILE A 24 -11.01 3.83 -4.26
N HIS A 25 -11.74 3.15 -3.37
CA HIS A 25 -11.64 3.41 -1.93
C HIS A 25 -10.31 2.89 -1.38
N LEU A 26 -9.61 3.72 -0.61
CA LEU A 26 -8.30 3.41 -0.02
C LEU A 26 -8.33 3.60 1.49
N SER A 27 -7.84 2.60 2.21
CA SER A 27 -7.51 2.67 3.64
C SER A 27 -6.00 2.51 3.84
N LEU A 28 -5.39 3.41 4.59
CA LEU A 28 -3.98 3.34 4.98
C LEU A 28 -3.92 3.03 6.48
N ALA A 29 -3.43 1.85 6.88
CA ALA A 29 -3.02 1.58 8.25
C ALA A 29 -1.54 1.94 8.40
N VAL A 30 -1.27 3.05 9.08
CA VAL A 30 0.09 3.59 9.25
C VAL A 30 0.34 3.94 10.72
N PRO A 31 1.53 3.68 11.29
CA PRO A 31 1.82 4.04 12.67
C PRO A 31 1.85 5.55 12.93
N GLU A 32 1.73 5.95 14.20
CA GLU A 32 1.85 7.35 14.61
C GLU A 32 3.23 7.94 14.32
N GLY A 33 3.24 9.09 13.64
CA GLY A 33 4.45 9.76 13.16
C GLY A 33 4.91 9.30 11.77
N TYR A 34 4.17 8.39 11.12
CA TYR A 34 4.49 7.81 9.80
C TYR A 34 3.35 8.03 8.79
N GLU A 35 2.49 9.02 9.03
CA GLU A 35 1.42 9.38 8.11
C GLU A 35 1.93 9.92 6.79
N PRO A 36 1.12 9.77 5.72
CA PRO A 36 1.24 10.61 4.55
C PRO A 36 1.31 12.10 4.92
N LYS A 37 2.04 12.87 4.12
CA LYS A 37 2.05 14.33 4.27
C LYS A 37 0.62 14.89 4.19
N ALA A 38 0.30 15.83 5.08
CA ALA A 38 -1.02 16.45 5.13
C ALA A 38 -1.46 17.03 3.77
N GLU A 39 -0.55 17.73 3.08
CA GLU A 39 -0.78 18.31 1.74
C GLU A 39 -1.18 17.25 0.69
N VAL A 40 -0.61 16.04 0.77
CA VAL A 40 -0.93 14.93 -0.13
C VAL A 40 -2.33 14.41 0.14
N LEU A 41 -2.66 14.21 1.42
CA LEU A 41 -3.97 13.70 1.82
C LEU A 41 -5.09 14.69 1.48
N GLU A 42 -4.87 15.99 1.73
CA GLU A 42 -5.81 17.05 1.39
C GLU A 42 -6.08 17.11 -0.12
N GLN A 43 -5.02 17.12 -0.93
CA GLN A 43 -5.16 17.14 -2.38
C GLN A 43 -5.84 15.88 -2.92
N ALA A 44 -5.48 14.70 -2.41
CA ALA A 44 -6.11 13.45 -2.83
C ALA A 44 -7.60 13.39 -2.45
N ARG A 45 -7.98 13.90 -1.28
CA ARG A 45 -9.39 13.98 -0.86
C ARG A 45 -10.20 14.93 -1.75
N LYS A 46 -9.61 16.06 -2.14
CA LYS A 46 -10.23 16.98 -3.09
C LYS A 46 -10.45 16.32 -4.46
N ASP A 47 -9.44 15.60 -4.97
CA ASP A 47 -9.57 14.85 -6.22
C ASP A 47 -10.66 13.75 -6.13
N ALA A 48 -10.81 13.13 -4.95
CA ALA A 48 -11.78 12.08 -4.70
C ALA A 48 -13.25 12.57 -4.70
N GLU A 49 -13.51 13.87 -4.51
CA GLU A 49 -14.86 14.44 -4.60
C GLU A 49 -15.49 14.18 -5.98
N ALA A 50 -14.68 14.17 -7.04
CA ALA A 50 -15.15 13.94 -8.41
C ALA A 50 -15.51 12.47 -8.69
N THR A 51 -14.95 11.52 -7.94
CA THR A 51 -15.09 10.08 -8.18
C THR A 51 -15.90 9.36 -7.11
N GLY A 52 -16.12 9.99 -5.96
CA GLY A 52 -16.71 9.37 -4.78
C GLY A 52 -15.78 8.41 -4.04
N ALA A 53 -14.47 8.43 -4.34
CA ALA A 53 -13.50 7.63 -3.60
C ALA A 53 -13.47 8.03 -2.11
N LYS A 54 -13.38 7.04 -1.22
CA LYS A 54 -13.20 7.26 0.22
C LYS A 54 -11.75 6.97 0.57
N LEU A 55 -11.07 7.97 1.15
CA LEU A 55 -9.66 7.89 1.53
C LEU A 55 -9.53 8.02 3.06
N GLU A 56 -9.13 6.94 3.71
CA GLU A 56 -9.04 6.82 5.16
C GLU A 56 -7.60 6.55 5.60
N VAL A 57 -7.21 7.18 6.71
CA VAL A 57 -5.94 6.91 7.40
C VAL A 57 -6.30 6.48 8.82
N THR A 58 -5.80 5.32 9.23
CA THR A 58 -6.08 4.69 10.52
C THR A 58 -4.81 4.09 11.12
N ARG A 59 -4.85 3.76 12.41
CA ARG A 59 -3.81 2.98 13.11
C ARG A 59 -4.18 1.51 13.26
N ASP A 60 -5.43 1.19 13.00
CA ASP A 60 -5.95 -0.14 13.18
C ASP A 60 -5.92 -0.91 11.86
N ILE A 61 -5.13 -1.99 11.83
CA ILE A 61 -5.02 -2.84 10.66
C ILE A 61 -6.35 -3.53 10.34
N GLU A 62 -7.17 -3.84 11.34
CA GLU A 62 -8.44 -4.52 11.13
C GLU A 62 -9.41 -3.63 10.37
N THR A 63 -9.60 -2.39 10.82
CA THR A 63 -10.36 -1.35 10.11
C THR A 63 -9.86 -1.14 8.67
N ALA A 64 -8.54 -1.10 8.47
CA ALA A 64 -7.98 -0.91 7.14
C ALA A 64 -8.29 -2.10 6.22
N LEU A 65 -8.15 -3.33 6.72
CA LEU A 65 -8.28 -4.56 5.94
C LEU A 65 -9.74 -4.98 5.71
N GLU A 66 -10.66 -4.57 6.58
CA GLU A 66 -12.07 -4.96 6.48
C GLU A 66 -12.64 -4.61 5.08
N GLY A 67 -13.12 -5.63 4.37
CA GLY A 67 -13.70 -5.51 3.04
C GLY A 67 -12.72 -5.14 1.92
N ALA A 68 -11.40 -5.22 2.16
CA ALA A 68 -10.39 -4.98 1.13
C ALA A 68 -10.40 -6.07 0.06
N ASP A 69 -10.38 -5.66 -1.21
CA ASP A 69 -10.24 -6.52 -2.40
C ASP A 69 -8.76 -6.67 -2.81
N ALA A 70 -7.91 -5.76 -2.35
CA ALA A 70 -6.46 -5.82 -2.54
C ALA A 70 -5.76 -5.30 -1.29
N VAL A 71 -4.64 -5.91 -0.94
CA VAL A 71 -3.79 -5.51 0.19
C VAL A 71 -2.39 -5.22 -0.32
N TYR A 72 -1.87 -4.05 0.01
CA TYR A 72 -0.57 -3.55 -0.42
C TYR A 72 0.29 -3.31 0.81
N THR A 73 1.58 -3.63 0.73
CA THR A 73 2.59 -3.16 1.67
C THR A 73 3.86 -2.78 0.92
N ASP A 74 4.74 -2.05 1.59
CA ASP A 74 6.05 -1.65 1.09
C ASP A 74 7.07 -1.68 2.23
N VAL A 75 8.35 -1.61 1.88
CA VAL A 75 9.46 -1.59 2.82
C VAL A 75 9.27 -0.51 3.89
N TRP A 76 9.57 -0.88 5.13
CA TRP A 76 9.39 0.02 6.26
C TRP A 76 10.39 1.17 6.30
N ALA A 77 11.59 0.96 5.76
CA ALA A 77 12.62 1.99 5.60
C ALA A 77 12.89 2.17 4.11
N SER A 78 12.57 3.36 3.60
CA SER A 78 12.83 3.73 2.21
C SER A 78 14.33 3.96 1.97
N MET A 79 14.74 4.03 0.71
CA MET A 79 16.11 4.43 0.36
C MET A 79 16.47 5.78 1.00
N GLY A 80 17.60 5.83 1.70
CA GLY A 80 18.06 6.99 2.47
C GLY A 80 17.64 7.00 3.94
N GLN A 81 16.89 6.00 4.41
CA GLN A 81 16.45 5.83 5.80
C GLN A 81 17.13 4.62 6.49
N GLU A 82 18.26 4.14 5.96
CA GLU A 82 18.89 2.90 6.40
C GLU A 82 19.32 2.95 7.88
N SER A 83 19.73 4.11 8.37
CA SER A 83 20.11 4.30 9.78
C SER A 83 18.93 4.18 10.75
N GLU A 84 17.70 4.31 10.27
CA GLU A 84 16.48 4.23 11.08
C GLU A 84 15.83 2.85 11.02
N LYS A 85 16.35 1.92 10.21
CA LYS A 85 15.72 0.64 9.89
C LYS A 85 15.22 -0.11 11.12
N GLU A 86 16.05 -0.29 12.15
CA GLU A 86 15.67 -1.02 13.35
C GLU A 86 14.58 -0.33 14.17
N ALA A 87 14.63 1.00 14.26
CA ALA A 87 13.62 1.77 14.99
C ALA A 87 12.26 1.68 14.28
N ARG A 88 12.26 1.81 12.96
CA ARG A 88 11.07 1.70 12.12
C ARG A 88 10.48 0.30 12.15
N ALA A 89 11.32 -0.74 12.08
CA ALA A 89 10.88 -2.13 12.19
C ALA A 89 10.16 -2.44 13.52
N ARG A 90 10.63 -1.87 14.65
CA ARG A 90 9.94 -2.03 15.94
C ARG A 90 8.54 -1.42 15.94
N VAL A 91 8.39 -0.23 15.34
CA VAL A 91 7.11 0.48 15.29
C VAL A 91 6.15 -0.15 14.27
N MET A 92 6.67 -0.64 13.14
CA MET A 92 5.88 -1.16 12.03
C MET A 92 5.57 -2.66 12.14
N LYS A 93 6.18 -3.38 13.09
CA LYS A 93 5.92 -4.82 13.28
C LYS A 93 4.43 -5.18 13.39
N PRO A 94 3.56 -4.40 14.06
CA PRO A 94 2.11 -4.66 14.10
C PRO A 94 1.41 -4.55 12.73
N TYR A 95 2.05 -3.89 11.76
CA TYR A 95 1.53 -3.65 10.40
C TYR A 95 2.09 -4.64 9.37
N GLN A 96 2.82 -5.68 9.80
CA GLN A 96 3.32 -6.72 8.91
C GLN A 96 2.18 -7.43 8.18
N LEU A 97 2.29 -7.52 6.86
CA LEU A 97 1.39 -8.32 6.04
C LEU A 97 1.77 -9.80 6.17
N ASN A 98 1.09 -10.48 7.08
CA ASN A 98 1.20 -11.93 7.31
C ASN A 98 -0.16 -12.61 7.08
N SER A 99 -0.19 -13.95 7.15
CA SER A 99 -1.42 -14.73 6.90
C SER A 99 -2.59 -14.33 7.81
N ARG A 100 -2.33 -13.93 9.06
CA ARG A 100 -3.37 -13.48 9.99
C ARG A 100 -3.95 -12.14 9.57
N ALA A 101 -3.10 -11.20 9.16
CA ALA A 101 -3.54 -9.91 8.61
C ALA A 101 -4.32 -10.12 7.31
N LEU A 102 -3.79 -10.90 6.36
CA LEU A 102 -4.45 -11.17 5.09
C LEU A 102 -5.85 -11.80 5.27
N ALA A 103 -6.04 -12.65 6.27
CA ALA A 103 -7.33 -13.25 6.59
C ALA A 103 -8.41 -12.25 7.08
N MET A 104 -8.03 -11.02 7.43
CA MET A 104 -8.97 -9.92 7.78
C MET A 104 -9.54 -9.24 6.53
N ALA A 105 -8.87 -9.38 5.38
CA ALA A 105 -9.37 -8.91 4.09
C ALA A 105 -10.40 -9.90 3.51
N LYS A 106 -10.92 -9.61 2.31
CA LYS A 106 -11.77 -10.59 1.61
C LYS A 106 -10.99 -11.86 1.29
N LYS A 107 -11.71 -12.99 1.24
CA LYS A 107 -11.13 -14.31 0.99
C LYS A 107 -10.40 -14.41 -0.36
N ASP A 108 -10.84 -13.63 -1.34
CA ASP A 108 -10.28 -13.53 -2.70
C ASP A 108 -9.46 -12.26 -2.91
N ALA A 109 -9.08 -11.55 -1.84
CA ALA A 109 -8.26 -10.36 -1.94
C ALA A 109 -6.89 -10.69 -2.54
N ILE A 110 -6.38 -9.83 -3.43
CA ILE A 110 -5.03 -9.98 -3.98
C ILE A 110 -3.99 -9.26 -3.13
N VAL A 111 -2.74 -9.73 -3.19
CA VAL A 111 -1.60 -9.13 -2.49
C VAL A 111 -0.66 -8.44 -3.49
N LEU A 112 -0.29 -7.21 -3.17
CA LEU A 112 0.56 -6.33 -3.97
C LEU A 112 1.77 -5.85 -3.15
N HIS A 113 2.90 -5.68 -3.81
CA HIS A 113 4.15 -5.17 -3.26
C HIS A 113 5.00 -4.58 -4.40
N CYS A 114 5.51 -3.36 -4.25
CA CYS A 114 6.26 -2.68 -5.32
C CYS A 114 7.64 -3.28 -5.61
N LEU A 115 8.20 -4.00 -4.63
CA LEU A 115 9.54 -4.60 -4.63
C LEU A 115 10.68 -3.56 -4.60
N PRO A 116 11.87 -3.93 -4.11
CA PRO A 116 12.23 -5.22 -3.48
C PRO A 116 11.53 -5.42 -2.13
N ALA A 117 11.28 -6.68 -1.75
CA ALA A 117 10.68 -7.04 -0.46
C ALA A 117 11.74 -7.55 0.52
N HIS A 118 11.62 -7.18 1.80
CA HIS A 118 12.31 -7.76 2.94
C HIS A 118 11.41 -8.78 3.64
N ARG A 119 11.54 -10.04 3.21
CA ARG A 119 10.83 -11.18 3.80
C ARG A 119 11.05 -11.26 5.32
N GLY A 120 9.96 -11.38 6.07
CA GLY A 120 9.96 -11.40 7.53
C GLY A 120 9.88 -10.02 8.20
N GLU A 121 10.00 -8.94 7.42
CA GLU A 121 9.77 -7.55 7.81
C GLU A 121 8.36 -7.12 7.37
N GLU A 122 8.19 -6.36 6.29
CA GLU A 122 6.88 -5.84 5.88
C GLU A 122 5.91 -6.92 5.39
N ILE A 123 6.43 -8.03 4.88
CA ILE A 123 5.66 -9.14 4.33
C ILE A 123 6.31 -10.48 4.69
N THR A 124 5.50 -11.51 4.93
CA THR A 124 6.01 -12.86 5.21
C THR A 124 6.14 -13.72 3.96
N ASP A 125 6.98 -14.76 4.03
CA ASP A 125 7.24 -15.68 2.92
C ASP A 125 5.96 -16.32 2.40
N GLU A 126 5.11 -16.80 3.31
CA GLU A 126 3.88 -17.49 2.95
C GLU A 126 2.83 -16.59 2.28
N VAL A 127 2.91 -15.27 2.49
CA VAL A 127 2.02 -14.31 1.84
C VAL A 127 2.56 -13.92 0.47
N ILE A 128 3.85 -13.56 0.36
CA ILE A 128 4.42 -13.10 -0.92
C ILE A 128 4.52 -14.23 -1.96
N ASP A 129 4.71 -15.49 -1.53
CA ASP A 129 4.69 -16.66 -2.40
C ASP A 129 3.31 -17.38 -2.38
N GLY A 130 2.35 -16.82 -1.65
CA GLY A 130 1.02 -17.40 -1.48
C GLY A 130 0.14 -17.26 -2.72
N PRO A 131 -0.99 -18.00 -2.78
CA PRO A 131 -1.87 -18.05 -3.95
C PRO A 131 -2.60 -16.72 -4.24
N GLN A 132 -2.66 -15.81 -3.27
CA GLN A 132 -3.26 -14.49 -3.42
C GLN A 132 -2.25 -13.44 -3.92
N SER A 133 -0.96 -13.78 -3.96
CA SER A 133 0.10 -12.88 -4.40
C SER A 133 0.11 -12.72 -5.91
N VAL A 134 0.11 -11.47 -6.36
CA VAL A 134 0.27 -11.11 -7.78
C VAL A 134 1.48 -10.17 -7.97
N VAL A 135 2.46 -10.23 -7.06
CA VAL A 135 3.59 -9.29 -7.02
C VAL A 135 4.47 -9.32 -8.28
N PHE A 136 4.60 -10.49 -8.93
CA PHE A 136 5.37 -10.61 -10.17
C PHE A 136 4.60 -10.09 -11.38
N ASP A 137 3.30 -10.39 -11.49
CA ASP A 137 2.45 -9.80 -12.52
C ASP A 137 2.40 -8.27 -12.37
N GLN A 138 2.33 -7.78 -11.13
CA GLN A 138 2.43 -6.35 -10.83
C GLN A 138 3.76 -5.76 -11.31
N ALA A 139 4.88 -6.46 -11.09
CA ALA A 139 6.19 -6.01 -11.54
C ALA A 139 6.31 -6.01 -13.06
N GLU A 140 5.84 -7.05 -13.74
CA GLU A 140 5.81 -7.14 -15.21
C GLU A 140 4.96 -6.01 -15.82
N ASN A 141 3.80 -5.72 -15.24
CA ASN A 141 2.88 -4.70 -15.71
C ASN A 141 3.45 -3.27 -15.68
N ARG A 142 4.58 -3.03 -14.99
CA ARG A 142 5.31 -1.76 -15.08
C ARG A 142 5.74 -1.44 -16.50
N LEU A 143 6.22 -2.44 -17.26
CA LEU A 143 6.65 -2.26 -18.64
C LEU A 143 5.48 -1.78 -19.51
N HIS A 144 4.34 -2.47 -19.42
CA HIS A 144 3.16 -2.16 -20.23
C HIS A 144 2.55 -0.80 -19.87
N ALA A 145 2.41 -0.50 -18.57
CA ALA A 145 1.89 0.78 -18.12
C ALA A 145 2.77 1.96 -18.56
N GLN A 146 4.10 1.81 -18.47
CA GLN A 146 5.04 2.85 -18.88
C GLN A 146 5.09 3.05 -20.40
N MET A 147 4.99 1.98 -21.19
CA MET A 147 4.85 2.11 -22.66
C MET A 147 3.56 2.86 -23.03
N GLY A 148 2.45 2.53 -22.37
CA GLY A 148 1.19 3.24 -22.57
C GLY A 148 1.29 4.73 -22.21
N PHE A 149 1.94 5.05 -21.09
CA PHE A 149 2.20 6.43 -20.69
C PHE A 149 3.05 7.20 -21.72
N LEU A 150 4.16 6.61 -22.19
CA LEU A 150 5.04 7.24 -23.17
C LEU A 150 4.30 7.52 -24.49
N LEU A 151 3.48 6.59 -24.97
CA LEU A 151 2.69 6.80 -26.18
C LEU A 151 1.67 7.96 -26.04
N MET A 152 1.14 8.17 -24.83
CA MET A 152 0.19 9.25 -24.56
C MET A 152 0.86 10.62 -24.35
N ALA A 153 2.11 10.63 -23.89
CA ALA A 153 2.85 11.84 -23.54
C ALA A 153 3.68 12.42 -24.69
N LEU A 154 3.95 11.62 -25.73
CA LEU A 154 4.68 12.01 -26.94
C LEU A 154 3.71 12.37 -28.07
#